data_AF-A0A9Q9CKK1-F1
#
_entry.id   AF-A0A9Q9CKK1-F1
#
_cell.length_a   1.000
_cell.length_b   1.000
_cell.length_c   1.000
_cell.angle_alpha   90.00
_cell.angle_beta   90.00
_cell.angle_gamma   90.00
#
_symmetry.space_group_name_H-M   'P 1'
#
loop_
_entity.id
_entity.type
_entity.pdbx_description
1 polymer ?
#
loop_
_entity_poly.entity_id
_entity_poly.type
_entity_poly.pdbx_seq_one_letter_code
_entity_poly.pdbx_strand_id
1 'polypeptide(L)'
;MGILSTIFFKKDNDRNNNVAISTNNVQSNFNALTVHQDLKDLLWIADGPNKNYIPKDSSQTIEYEGIRIKFSSFSSQEPSLISIKLPIKKVNNPQDIERPSYFPTYAGLTEEQRGVYWNLLRDPYNDKNDIGYVFILYYGLERHLLEGDFENAFRVILKLRDVYDNASFQSYSACALIITCLIRQREDLLAEFYQSLDKNYELNFSDNLYLLCKMGLQFPLTAPDIIRMAKTFEFSNQNYIKKYPDLFLKTMTETMQTNLGAEELDINKYMKDYVWRDLPKQSIPIFSNISIQDKSINIPLISENFKLKKAIYDLLEQTHKKVKIELAKLRKEGATPTEKRASPTKVIEVLSFDSIQEKELLNQYKKACSNAIDKHFALIALQDFYYKYRKLDSKYLQICIDYCNEDIDLLPQVQSQYIREEKENIKKLSSMYSKREVAEQISAIGTFNGNIPAFKRLAIIFEKNKEYLKAIVVCNQAITYYEGITMYDAVAEFEQRKKKLESKVTKISK
;
A
#
# COMPACT_ATOMS: atom_id res chain seq x y z
N MET A 1 -1.04 0.17 34.32
CA MET A 1 -0.31 1.44 34.15
C MET A 1 0.80 1.18 33.16
N GLY A 2 0.67 1.74 31.96
CA GLY A 2 1.49 1.40 30.80
C GLY A 2 2.94 1.84 30.96
N ILE A 3 3.84 1.03 30.41
CA ILE A 3 5.31 1.19 30.34
C ILE A 3 5.73 2.52 29.66
N LEU A 4 4.78 3.33 29.15
CA LEU A 4 4.99 4.58 28.43
C LEU A 4 4.80 5.87 29.28
N SER A 5 4.57 5.79 30.60
CA SER A 5 4.27 6.98 31.42
C SER A 5 5.45 7.55 32.23
N THR A 6 6.62 6.91 32.19
CA THR A 6 7.82 7.46 32.81
C THR A 6 8.77 7.89 31.72
N ILE A 7 8.92 9.21 31.55
CA ILE A 7 10.13 9.95 31.14
C ILE A 7 9.84 11.04 30.06
N PHE A 8 9.87 12.30 30.54
CA PHE A 8 10.00 13.61 29.84
C PHE A 8 8.75 14.42 29.43
N PHE A 9 8.32 15.27 30.36
CA PHE A 9 8.04 16.68 30.06
C PHE A 9 9.36 17.43 29.86
N LYS A 10 9.57 18.01 28.67
CA LYS A 10 10.32 19.26 28.53
C LYS A 10 9.68 20.06 27.41
N LYS A 11 9.00 21.14 27.83
CA LYS A 11 8.27 22.08 27.02
C LYS A 11 9.29 23.11 26.52
N ASP A 12 9.66 23.04 25.25
CA ASP A 12 10.34 24.15 24.59
C ASP A 12 9.28 25.03 23.90
N ASN A 13 9.16 26.24 24.43
CA ASN A 13 8.39 27.32 23.85
C ASN A 13 9.12 27.80 22.59
N ASP A 14 8.43 27.85 21.46
CA ASP A 14 8.85 28.73 20.37
C ASP A 14 7.70 29.60 19.86
N ARG A 15 8.11 30.81 19.50
CA ARG A 15 7.36 32.05 19.60
C ARG A 15 6.50 32.30 18.37
N ASN A 16 5.25 32.69 18.63
CA ASN A 16 4.39 33.40 17.69
C ASN A 16 5.06 34.69 17.21
N ASN A 17 5.23 34.84 15.90
CA ASN A 17 5.39 36.14 15.26
C ASN A 17 4.30 36.31 14.21
N ASN A 18 3.25 37.04 14.58
CA ASN A 18 2.27 37.60 13.65
C ASN A 18 2.91 38.77 12.92
N VAL A 19 2.85 38.77 11.59
CA VAL A 19 2.98 40.01 10.80
C VAL A 19 1.85 40.01 9.78
N ALA A 20 0.91 40.93 9.96
CA ALA A 20 -0.12 41.26 9.00
C ALA A 20 0.47 42.20 7.93
N ILE A 21 0.27 41.88 6.65
CA ILE A 21 0.39 42.86 5.56
C ILE A 21 -0.75 42.64 4.57
N SER A 22 -1.61 43.65 4.47
CA SER A 22 -2.59 43.88 3.42
C SER A 22 -1.90 44.37 2.13
N THR A 23 -2.33 43.91 0.95
CA THR A 23 -3.00 44.72 -0.11
C THR A 23 -3.10 43.96 -1.45
N ASN A 24 -4.34 43.69 -1.84
CA ASN A 24 -5.03 43.79 -3.15
C ASN A 24 -4.37 43.53 -4.53
N ASN A 25 -5.22 42.90 -5.36
CA ASN A 25 -5.29 42.76 -6.85
C ASN A 25 -4.63 41.49 -7.44
N VAL A 26 -5.30 40.60 -8.19
CA VAL A 26 -6.62 40.54 -8.86
C VAL A 26 -7.18 39.11 -8.76
N GLN A 27 -8.45 38.98 -8.35
CA GLN A 27 -9.26 37.76 -8.41
C GLN A 27 -10.04 37.68 -9.72
N SER A 28 -10.16 36.48 -10.28
CA SER A 28 -11.47 35.96 -10.70
C SER A 28 -11.38 34.47 -11.05
N ASN A 29 -11.14 33.60 -10.05
CA ASN A 29 -11.61 32.20 -10.05
C ASN A 29 -11.32 31.46 -8.73
N PHE A 30 -10.38 31.91 -7.90
CA PHE A 30 -10.05 31.23 -6.63
C PHE A 30 -11.07 31.44 -5.50
N ASN A 31 -11.74 32.59 -5.46
CA ASN A 31 -12.71 32.91 -4.40
C ASN A 31 -13.98 32.05 -4.39
N ALA A 32 -14.25 31.33 -5.47
CA ALA A 32 -15.44 30.46 -5.58
C ALA A 32 -15.15 29.00 -5.20
N LEU A 33 -13.89 28.65 -4.89
CA LEU A 33 -13.48 27.29 -4.60
C LEU A 33 -13.50 27.05 -3.10
N THR A 34 -14.56 26.38 -2.64
CA THR A 34 -14.72 25.95 -1.25
C THR A 34 -14.02 24.63 -1.02
N VAL A 35 -13.23 24.52 0.04
CA VAL A 35 -12.66 23.25 0.52
C VAL A 35 -13.44 22.77 1.73
N HIS A 36 -13.48 21.45 1.92
CA HIS A 36 -14.06 20.84 3.10
C HIS A 36 -13.34 21.36 4.36
N GLN A 37 -14.10 21.56 5.44
CA GLN A 37 -13.58 22.16 6.68
C GLN A 37 -12.36 21.41 7.22
N ASP A 38 -12.40 20.07 7.19
CA ASP A 38 -11.32 19.21 7.66
C ASP A 38 -10.01 19.36 6.87
N LEU A 39 -10.04 19.95 5.67
CA LEU A 39 -8.86 20.10 4.81
C LEU A 39 -8.20 21.47 4.89
N LYS A 40 -8.81 22.46 5.54
CA LYS A 40 -8.39 23.88 5.45
C LYS A 40 -6.91 24.12 5.74
N ASP A 41 -6.36 23.41 6.73
CA ASP A 41 -4.97 23.55 7.17
C ASP A 41 -4.08 22.37 6.72
N LEU A 42 -4.61 21.50 5.84
CA LEU A 42 -3.95 20.28 5.37
C LEU A 42 -3.62 20.30 3.87
N LEU A 43 -3.78 21.46 3.21
CA LEU A 43 -3.42 21.63 1.80
C LEU A 43 -2.07 22.32 1.66
N TRP A 44 -1.22 21.77 0.81
CA TRP A 44 0.05 22.38 0.44
C TRP A 44 -0.14 23.34 -0.73
N ILE A 45 0.18 24.61 -0.53
CA ILE A 45 0.02 25.69 -1.49
C ILE A 45 1.38 26.18 -1.96
N ALA A 46 1.59 26.19 -3.28
CA ALA A 46 2.85 26.51 -3.95
C ALA A 46 3.16 28.01 -3.98
N ASP A 47 2.12 28.83 -4.09
CA ASP A 47 2.22 30.23 -4.48
C ASP A 47 1.08 31.11 -3.93
N GLY A 48 1.25 32.42 -4.05
CA GLY A 48 0.29 33.41 -3.55
C GLY A 48 0.37 33.65 -2.04
N PRO A 49 -0.61 34.39 -1.49
CA PRO A 49 -0.60 34.81 -0.08
C PRO A 49 -0.61 33.66 0.94
N ASN A 50 -1.14 32.49 0.55
CA ASN A 50 -1.27 31.32 1.42
C ASN A 50 -0.18 30.27 1.17
N LYS A 51 0.91 30.61 0.46
CA LYS A 51 2.04 29.70 0.24
C LYS A 51 2.55 29.15 1.57
N ASN A 52 2.59 27.83 1.72
CA ASN A 52 2.98 27.16 2.97
C ASN A 52 3.97 26.00 2.77
N TYR A 53 4.33 25.67 1.53
CA TYR A 53 5.35 24.65 1.25
C TYR A 53 6.68 25.28 0.86
N ILE A 54 7.75 24.80 1.49
CA ILE A 54 9.14 25.12 1.15
C ILE A 54 9.86 23.78 1.03
N PRO A 55 10.35 23.40 -0.17
CA PRO A 55 11.15 22.20 -0.33
C PRO A 55 12.34 22.23 0.61
N LYS A 56 12.52 21.16 1.40
CA LYS A 56 13.66 20.99 2.28
C LYS A 56 14.23 19.60 2.11
N ASP A 57 15.55 19.54 2.02
CA ASP A 57 16.26 18.29 2.22
C ASP A 57 16.22 17.98 3.72
N SER A 58 15.62 16.86 4.07
CA SER A 58 15.64 16.34 5.43
C SER A 58 15.92 14.85 5.40
N SER A 59 16.85 14.40 6.24
CA SER A 59 17.01 12.99 6.52
C SER A 59 16.83 12.81 8.01
N GLN A 60 15.96 11.91 8.40
CA GLN A 60 15.77 11.56 9.80
C GLN A 60 15.94 10.06 9.96
N THR A 61 16.60 9.68 11.06
CA THR A 61 16.66 8.31 11.51
C THR A 61 16.02 8.27 12.89
N ILE A 62 14.95 7.49 13.01
CA ILE A 62 14.28 7.24 14.29
C ILE A 62 14.54 5.79 14.64
N GLU A 63 15.03 5.55 15.85
CA GLU A 63 15.21 4.20 16.38
C GLU A 63 14.33 4.06 17.62
N TYR A 64 13.34 3.17 17.54
CA TYR A 64 12.43 2.89 18.64
C TYR A 64 12.35 1.38 18.82
N GLU A 65 12.69 0.90 20.04
CA GLU A 65 12.74 -0.54 20.34
C GLU A 65 13.38 -1.29 19.15
N GLY A 66 14.59 -0.85 18.76
CA GLY A 66 15.46 -1.37 17.68
C GLY A 66 14.81 -1.62 16.31
N ILE A 67 13.63 -1.05 16.08
CA ILE A 67 13.09 -0.73 14.77
C ILE A 67 13.76 0.58 14.34
N ARG A 68 14.61 0.49 13.31
CA ARG A 68 15.28 1.66 12.73
C ARG A 68 14.53 2.10 11.48
N ILE A 69 14.11 3.35 11.52
CA ILE A 69 13.31 4.00 10.49
C ILE A 69 14.16 5.11 9.93
N LYS A 70 14.50 5.02 8.65
CA LYS A 70 15.14 6.11 7.93
C LYS A 70 14.14 6.69 6.97
N PHE A 71 14.12 8.00 6.84
CA PHE A 71 13.39 8.67 5.78
C PHE A 71 14.19 9.88 5.32
N SER A 72 14.22 10.05 4.00
CA SER A 72 14.79 11.22 3.33
C SER A 72 13.67 11.92 2.57
N SER A 73 13.38 13.19 2.87
CA SER A 73 12.74 14.07 1.90
C SER A 73 13.87 14.76 1.16
N PHE A 74 14.07 14.43 -0.12
CA PHE A 74 14.90 15.27 -1.00
C PHE A 74 14.01 16.34 -1.62
N SER A 75 14.60 17.42 -2.13
CA SER A 75 13.97 18.54 -2.83
C SER A 75 13.27 18.13 -4.15
N SER A 76 12.36 17.15 -4.10
CA SER A 76 11.44 16.84 -5.17
C SER A 76 10.14 17.59 -4.96
N GLN A 77 9.44 17.85 -6.06
CA GLN A 77 8.19 18.61 -6.04
C GLN A 77 7.10 17.78 -5.35
N GLU A 78 6.46 18.33 -4.33
CA GLU A 78 5.34 17.69 -3.64
C GLU A 78 4.17 17.45 -4.63
N PRO A 79 3.72 16.19 -4.85
CA PRO A 79 2.68 15.85 -5.81
C PRO A 79 1.35 16.55 -5.54
N SER A 80 1.02 16.76 -4.26
CA SER A 80 -0.20 17.42 -3.83
C SER A 80 -0.14 18.96 -3.90
N LEU A 81 1.01 19.52 -4.30
CA LEU A 81 1.27 20.95 -4.22
C LEU A 81 0.37 21.75 -5.18
N ILE A 82 -0.60 22.47 -4.59
CA ILE A 82 -1.58 23.27 -5.30
C ILE A 82 -0.96 24.61 -5.69
N SER A 83 -0.86 24.86 -6.99
CA SER A 83 -0.61 26.21 -7.51
C SER A 83 -1.92 26.89 -7.87
N ILE A 84 -2.07 28.12 -7.37
CA ILE A 84 -3.21 28.99 -7.66
C ILE A 84 -3.08 29.69 -9.02
N LYS A 85 -1.89 29.65 -9.62
CA LYS A 85 -1.60 30.22 -10.95
C LYS A 85 -1.97 29.29 -12.10
N LEU A 86 -2.17 27.99 -11.83
CA LEU A 86 -2.53 27.02 -12.85
C LEU A 86 -4.04 27.12 -13.20
N PRO A 87 -4.43 27.08 -14.49
CA PRO A 87 -5.80 27.31 -14.91
C PRO A 87 -6.75 26.19 -14.47
N ILE A 88 -7.94 26.55 -14.00
CA ILE A 88 -8.97 25.62 -13.52
C ILE A 88 -10.23 25.83 -14.35
N LYS A 89 -10.81 24.73 -14.84
CA LYS A 89 -12.07 24.74 -15.57
C LYS A 89 -13.14 24.03 -14.76
N LYS A 90 -14.28 24.68 -14.56
CA LYS A 90 -15.42 24.07 -13.86
C LYS A 90 -15.97 22.91 -14.71
N VAL A 91 -16.17 21.77 -14.06
CA VAL A 91 -16.67 20.55 -14.71
C VAL A 91 -18.08 20.26 -14.19
N ASN A 92 -19.01 20.02 -15.12
CA ASN A 92 -20.40 19.67 -14.79
C ASN A 92 -20.55 18.20 -14.42
N ASN A 93 -19.87 17.30 -15.16
CA ASN A 93 -19.88 15.87 -14.90
C ASN A 93 -18.45 15.34 -14.76
N PRO A 94 -17.95 15.14 -13.53
CA PRO A 94 -16.61 14.63 -13.27
C PRO A 94 -16.29 13.27 -13.92
N GLN A 95 -17.31 12.45 -14.17
CA GLN A 95 -17.15 11.10 -14.74
C GLN A 95 -16.82 11.12 -16.25
N ASP A 96 -17.06 12.25 -16.92
CA ASP A 96 -16.74 12.42 -18.35
C ASP A 96 -15.29 12.85 -18.57
N ILE A 97 -14.58 13.22 -17.50
CA ILE A 97 -13.19 13.65 -17.55
C ILE A 97 -12.29 12.43 -17.39
N GLU A 98 -11.26 12.37 -18.24
CA GLU A 98 -10.26 11.33 -18.16
C GLU A 98 -9.59 11.30 -16.78
N ARG A 99 -9.37 10.08 -16.28
CA ARG A 99 -8.74 9.85 -14.99
C ARG A 99 -7.30 10.40 -14.99
N PRO A 100 -6.77 10.80 -13.83
CA PRO A 100 -5.36 11.14 -13.71
C PRO A 100 -4.46 9.96 -14.11
N SER A 101 -3.20 10.27 -14.40
CA SER A 101 -2.16 9.25 -14.58
C SER A 101 -1.96 8.43 -13.30
N TYR A 102 -1.28 7.29 -13.39
CA TYR A 102 -1.13 6.37 -12.26
C TYR A 102 -0.36 6.98 -11.07
N PHE A 103 0.59 7.87 -11.32
CA PHE A 103 1.30 8.64 -10.30
C PHE A 103 0.92 10.12 -10.44
N PRO A 104 -0.29 10.50 -10.00
CA PRO A 104 -0.82 11.81 -10.34
C PRO A 104 -0.17 12.90 -9.49
N THR A 105 0.05 14.07 -10.11
CA THR A 105 0.46 15.29 -9.42
C THR A 105 -0.51 16.41 -9.78
N TYR A 106 -0.76 17.36 -8.88
CA TYR A 106 -1.63 18.51 -9.16
C TYR A 106 -1.12 19.34 -10.36
N ALA A 107 0.21 19.49 -10.50
CA ALA A 107 0.83 20.18 -11.63
C ALA A 107 0.69 19.42 -12.96
N GLY A 108 0.58 18.10 -12.89
CA GLY A 108 0.34 17.22 -14.02
C GLY A 108 -1.08 17.30 -14.58
N LEU A 109 -2.07 17.67 -13.74
CA LEU A 109 -3.48 17.72 -14.12
C LEU A 109 -3.77 18.75 -15.24
N THR A 110 -4.70 18.41 -16.14
CA THR A 110 -5.31 19.37 -17.07
C THR A 110 -6.20 20.38 -16.34
N GLU A 111 -6.67 21.42 -17.02
CA GLU A 111 -7.56 22.41 -16.42
C GLU A 111 -8.90 21.82 -15.96
N GLU A 112 -9.47 20.87 -16.72
CA GLU A 112 -10.68 20.13 -16.33
C GLU A 112 -10.42 19.18 -15.17
N GLN A 113 -9.31 18.43 -15.21
CA GLN A 113 -8.94 17.52 -14.12
C GLN A 113 -8.70 18.28 -12.82
N ARG A 114 -8.11 19.48 -12.87
CA ARG A 114 -8.03 20.36 -11.68
C ARG A 114 -9.43 20.73 -11.19
N GLY A 115 -10.37 21.03 -12.09
CA GLY A 115 -11.77 21.25 -11.72
C GLY A 115 -12.40 20.07 -10.98
N VAL A 116 -12.12 18.83 -11.43
CA VAL A 116 -12.55 17.61 -10.73
C VAL A 116 -11.87 17.46 -9.37
N TYR A 117 -10.56 17.71 -9.29
CA TYR A 117 -9.83 17.66 -8.01
C TYR A 117 -10.40 18.65 -6.99
N TRP A 118 -10.75 19.88 -7.41
CA TRP A 118 -11.40 20.85 -6.54
C TRP A 118 -12.81 20.42 -6.08
N ASN A 119 -13.55 19.67 -6.90
CA ASN A 119 -14.80 19.05 -6.45
C ASN A 119 -14.54 18.01 -5.36
N LEU A 120 -13.48 17.20 -5.48
CA LEU A 120 -13.05 16.28 -4.42
C LEU A 120 -12.63 17.03 -3.15
N LEU A 121 -11.87 18.12 -3.25
CA LEU A 121 -11.47 18.90 -2.07
C LEU A 121 -12.67 19.52 -1.33
N ARG A 122 -13.78 19.78 -2.03
CA ARG A 122 -15.03 20.26 -1.42
C ARG A 122 -15.80 19.14 -0.71
N ASP A 123 -15.81 17.94 -1.30
CA ASP A 123 -16.55 16.77 -0.82
C ASP A 123 -15.65 15.51 -0.85
N PRO A 124 -14.67 15.41 0.07
CA PRO A 124 -13.66 14.36 0.05
C PRO A 124 -14.17 13.01 0.55
N TYR A 125 -15.37 12.96 1.13
CA TYR A 125 -15.96 11.76 1.73
C TYR A 125 -17.06 11.16 0.84
N ASN A 126 -16.89 11.28 -0.47
CA ASN A 126 -17.80 10.78 -1.48
C ASN A 126 -17.18 9.59 -2.22
N ASP A 127 -17.77 8.41 -2.05
CA ASP A 127 -17.31 7.14 -2.62
C ASP A 127 -17.27 7.10 -4.15
N LYS A 128 -17.93 8.06 -4.82
CA LYS A 128 -17.95 8.21 -6.29
C LYS A 128 -16.75 8.98 -6.83
N ASN A 129 -15.95 9.61 -5.96
CA ASN A 129 -14.74 10.28 -6.40
C ASN A 129 -13.74 9.24 -6.95
N ASP A 130 -13.07 9.60 -8.05
CA ASP A 130 -12.05 8.73 -8.60
C ASP A 130 -10.84 8.66 -7.67
N ILE A 131 -10.39 7.42 -7.39
CA ILE A 131 -9.32 7.15 -6.42
C ILE A 131 -8.00 7.85 -6.80
N GLY A 132 -7.75 8.13 -8.09
CA GLY A 132 -6.55 8.86 -8.53
C GLY A 132 -6.48 10.26 -7.92
N TYR A 133 -7.61 10.97 -7.82
CA TYR A 133 -7.67 12.28 -7.17
C TYR A 133 -7.55 12.16 -5.64
N VAL A 134 -8.07 11.08 -5.04
CA VAL A 134 -7.88 10.79 -3.61
C VAL A 134 -6.41 10.60 -3.29
N PHE A 135 -5.65 9.94 -4.17
CA PHE A 135 -4.20 9.77 -4.01
C PHE A 135 -3.43 11.11 -4.02
N ILE A 136 -3.83 12.09 -4.85
CA ILE A 136 -3.21 13.43 -4.81
C ILE A 136 -3.42 14.08 -3.44
N LEU A 137 -4.64 14.04 -2.88
CA LEU A 137 -4.91 14.54 -1.53
C LEU A 137 -4.10 13.75 -0.48
N TYR A 138 -4.12 12.43 -0.58
CA TYR A 138 -3.43 11.54 0.35
C TYR A 138 -1.92 11.78 0.39
N TYR A 139 -1.27 12.08 -0.74
CA TYR A 139 0.15 12.46 -0.76
C TYR A 139 0.44 13.66 0.14
N GLY A 140 -0.41 14.68 0.10
CA GLY A 140 -0.28 15.85 0.99
C GLY A 140 -0.48 15.49 2.47
N LEU A 141 -1.47 14.64 2.75
CA LEU A 141 -1.73 14.14 4.10
C LEU A 141 -0.55 13.31 4.65
N GLU A 142 0.09 12.48 3.82
CA GLU A 142 1.31 11.74 4.19
C GLU A 142 2.46 12.67 4.58
N ARG A 143 2.60 13.81 3.89
CA ARG A 143 3.58 14.83 4.29
C ARG A 143 3.23 15.46 5.63
N HIS A 144 1.94 15.70 5.91
CA HIS A 144 1.51 16.14 7.24
C HIS A 144 1.80 15.09 8.32
N LEU A 145 1.63 13.80 8.05
CA LEU A 145 2.03 12.73 8.98
C LEU A 145 3.52 12.80 9.33
N LEU A 146 4.35 13.16 8.35
CA LEU A 146 5.80 13.26 8.49
C LEU A 146 6.26 14.52 9.22
N GLU A 147 5.86 15.70 8.74
CA GLU A 147 6.47 16.99 9.14
C GLU A 147 5.47 18.11 9.42
N GLY A 148 4.16 17.86 9.32
CA GLY A 148 3.11 18.86 9.52
C GLY A 148 2.16 18.54 10.67
N ASP A 149 0.93 19.02 10.53
CA ASP A 149 -0.20 18.69 11.41
C ASP A 149 -0.64 17.22 11.26
N PHE A 150 0.15 16.33 11.87
CA PHE A 150 -0.05 14.89 11.74
C PHE A 150 -1.37 14.40 12.37
N GLU A 151 -1.86 15.03 13.43
CA GLU A 151 -3.09 14.58 14.11
C GLU A 151 -4.33 14.82 13.25
N ASN A 152 -4.45 16.02 12.68
CA ASN A 152 -5.59 16.31 11.81
C ASN A 152 -5.50 15.51 10.51
N ALA A 153 -4.29 15.37 9.94
CA ALA A 153 -4.08 14.50 8.79
C ALA A 153 -4.45 13.04 9.08
N PHE A 154 -4.04 12.51 10.24
CA PHE A 154 -4.40 11.16 10.69
C PHE A 154 -5.91 10.95 10.68
N ARG A 155 -6.68 11.86 11.29
CA ARG A 155 -8.15 11.75 11.37
C ARG A 155 -8.82 11.89 10.00
N VAL A 156 -8.30 12.75 9.13
CA VAL A 156 -8.78 12.84 7.75
C VAL A 156 -8.52 11.54 6.99
N ILE A 157 -7.35 10.93 7.14
CA ILE A 157 -7.04 9.64 6.51
C ILE A 157 -7.98 8.55 7.03
N LEU A 158 -8.31 8.51 8.33
CA LEU A 158 -9.30 7.56 8.85
C LEU A 158 -10.67 7.72 8.17
N LYS A 159 -11.16 8.97 8.05
CA LYS A 159 -12.43 9.24 7.34
C LYS A 159 -12.38 8.86 5.86
N LEU A 160 -11.24 9.05 5.19
CA LEU A 160 -11.07 8.59 3.81
C LEU A 160 -11.08 7.06 3.74
N ARG A 161 -10.42 6.37 4.67
CA ARG A 161 -10.41 4.91 4.74
C ARG A 161 -11.81 4.33 4.95
N ASP A 162 -12.65 5.01 5.73
CA ASP A 162 -14.04 4.62 5.99
C ASP A 162 -14.95 4.69 4.76
N VAL A 163 -14.56 5.49 3.75
CA VAL A 163 -15.33 5.74 2.53
C VAL A 163 -14.82 4.90 1.35
N TYR A 164 -13.50 4.75 1.20
CA TYR A 164 -12.90 4.19 -0.02
C TYR A 164 -12.45 2.73 0.14
N ASP A 165 -13.24 1.80 -0.40
CA ASP A 165 -12.84 0.39 -0.60
C ASP A 165 -11.88 0.27 -1.80
N ASN A 166 -10.62 0.66 -1.57
CA ASN A 166 -9.54 0.45 -2.51
C ASN A 166 -8.37 -0.27 -1.83
N ALA A 167 -8.04 -1.46 -2.32
CA ALA A 167 -7.02 -2.32 -1.71
C ALA A 167 -5.66 -1.63 -1.50
N SER A 168 -5.19 -0.89 -2.50
CA SER A 168 -3.91 -0.18 -2.43
C SER A 168 -3.98 0.95 -1.40
N PHE A 169 -5.04 1.76 -1.44
CA PHE A 169 -5.25 2.84 -0.50
C PHE A 169 -5.33 2.32 0.94
N GLN A 170 -6.08 1.24 1.18
CA GLN A 170 -6.21 0.61 2.50
C GLN A 170 -4.85 0.07 3.01
N SER A 171 -4.07 -0.55 2.13
CA SER A 171 -2.75 -1.07 2.49
C SER A 171 -1.75 0.05 2.83
N TYR A 172 -1.63 1.05 1.97
CA TYR A 172 -0.67 2.15 2.14
C TYR A 172 -1.00 3.02 3.35
N SER A 173 -2.28 3.42 3.50
CA SER A 173 -2.70 4.25 4.62
C SER A 173 -2.61 3.54 5.97
N ALA A 174 -2.90 2.23 6.04
CA ALA A 174 -2.69 1.48 7.28
C ALA A 174 -1.22 1.47 7.68
N CYS A 175 -0.32 1.25 6.72
CA CYS A 175 1.13 1.31 6.96
C CYS A 175 1.55 2.68 7.51
N ALA A 176 1.19 3.76 6.82
CA ALA A 176 1.55 5.12 7.22
C ALA A 176 1.01 5.47 8.62
N LEU A 177 -0.26 5.16 8.92
CA LEU A 177 -0.90 5.47 10.21
C LEU A 177 -0.28 4.69 11.37
N ILE A 178 -0.12 3.36 11.22
CA ILE A 178 0.47 2.50 12.27
C ILE A 178 1.89 2.97 12.58
N ILE A 179 2.73 3.15 11.55
CA ILE A 179 4.12 3.54 11.73
C ILE A 179 4.22 4.96 12.31
N THR A 180 3.38 5.89 11.89
CA THR A 180 3.32 7.24 12.47
C THR A 180 2.99 7.19 13.97
N CYS A 181 2.01 6.38 14.38
CA CYS A 181 1.64 6.25 15.78
C CYS A 181 2.78 5.66 16.62
N LEU A 182 3.46 4.63 16.12
CA LEU A 182 4.56 3.99 16.83
C LEU A 182 5.77 4.93 16.98
N ILE A 183 6.14 5.62 15.91
CA ILE A 183 7.21 6.63 15.91
C ILE A 183 6.93 7.73 16.92
N ARG A 184 5.71 8.28 16.88
CA ARG A 184 5.30 9.43 17.70
C ARG A 184 4.84 9.02 19.10
N GLN A 185 4.85 7.72 19.42
CA GLN A 185 4.40 7.16 20.69
C GLN A 185 2.96 7.58 21.04
N ARG A 186 2.08 7.56 20.05
CA ARG A 186 0.66 7.93 20.17
C ARG A 186 -0.22 6.69 20.26
N GLU A 187 -0.23 6.09 21.44
CA GLU A 187 -1.08 4.94 21.77
C GLU A 187 -2.58 5.26 21.60
N ASP A 188 -2.98 6.49 21.94
CA ASP A 188 -4.34 6.99 21.76
C ASP A 188 -4.78 7.00 20.29
N LEU A 189 -3.92 7.48 19.38
CA LEU A 189 -4.22 7.46 17.94
C LEU A 189 -4.16 6.04 17.37
N LEU A 190 -3.21 5.21 17.84
CA LEU A 190 -3.17 3.80 17.43
C LEU A 190 -4.46 3.07 17.83
N ALA A 191 -5.03 3.41 18.99
CA ALA A 191 -6.30 2.88 19.45
C ALA A 191 -7.46 3.39 18.59
N GLU A 192 -7.44 4.68 18.20
CA GLU A 192 -8.41 5.26 17.26
C GLU A 192 -8.38 4.54 15.90
N PHE A 193 -7.19 4.28 15.34
CA PHE A 193 -7.04 3.47 14.11
C PHE A 193 -7.58 2.05 14.30
N TYR A 194 -7.27 1.38 15.41
CA TYR A 194 -7.74 0.01 15.65
C TYR A 194 -9.27 -0.05 15.76
N GLN A 195 -9.88 0.94 16.42
CA GLN A 195 -11.34 1.06 16.55
C GLN A 195 -12.02 1.36 15.21
N SER A 196 -11.31 2.01 14.28
CA SER A 196 -11.83 2.29 12.94
C SER A 196 -11.79 1.08 12.00
N LEU A 197 -11.40 -0.13 12.45
CA LEU A 197 -11.35 -1.34 11.62
C LEU A 197 -12.67 -2.12 11.74
N ASP A 198 -13.79 -1.49 11.39
CA ASP A 198 -15.13 -2.05 11.56
C ASP A 198 -15.68 -2.70 10.28
N LYS A 199 -15.05 -2.46 9.13
CA LYS A 199 -15.40 -3.07 7.83
C LYS A 199 -14.31 -4.01 7.34
N ASN A 200 -14.74 -5.09 6.66
CA ASN A 200 -13.83 -6.13 6.18
C ASN A 200 -12.73 -5.61 5.22
N TYR A 201 -13.03 -4.61 4.39
CA TYR A 201 -12.05 -4.08 3.44
C TYR A 201 -10.96 -3.24 4.12
N GLU A 202 -11.20 -2.70 5.32
CA GLU A 202 -10.23 -1.88 6.04
C GLU A 202 -9.08 -2.73 6.62
N LEU A 203 -9.34 -4.03 6.79
CA LEU A 203 -8.36 -5.05 7.17
C LEU A 203 -7.44 -5.47 6.01
N ASN A 204 -7.54 -4.82 4.84
CA ASN A 204 -6.71 -5.09 3.68
C ASN A 204 -5.31 -4.43 3.80
N PHE A 205 -4.54 -4.94 4.76
CA PHE A 205 -3.14 -4.60 5.00
C PHE A 205 -2.41 -5.80 5.63
N SER A 206 -1.09 -5.70 5.74
CA SER A 206 -0.23 -6.79 6.20
C SER A 206 -0.61 -7.33 7.60
N ASP A 207 -0.67 -8.66 7.73
CA ASP A 207 -0.83 -9.33 9.03
C ASP A 207 0.29 -8.95 10.01
N ASN A 208 1.51 -8.71 9.52
CA ASN A 208 2.62 -8.27 10.37
C ASN A 208 2.38 -6.87 10.95
N LEU A 209 1.80 -5.96 10.17
CA LEU A 209 1.40 -4.63 10.65
C LEU A 209 0.24 -4.72 11.64
N TYR A 210 -0.68 -5.67 11.43
CA TYR A 210 -1.76 -5.93 12.40
C TYR A 210 -1.23 -6.43 13.74
N LEU A 211 -0.29 -7.39 13.72
CA LEU A 211 0.41 -7.85 14.92
C LEU A 211 1.14 -6.70 15.62
N LEU A 212 1.81 -5.84 14.85
CA LEU A 212 2.51 -4.67 15.37
C LEU A 212 1.55 -3.67 16.04
N CYS A 213 0.39 -3.44 15.45
CA CYS A 213 -0.68 -2.62 16.04
C CYS A 213 -1.18 -3.22 17.37
N LYS A 214 -1.51 -4.52 17.40
CA LYS A 214 -1.94 -5.22 18.63
C LYS A 214 -0.87 -5.17 19.72
N MET A 215 0.41 -5.37 19.36
CA MET A 215 1.52 -5.25 20.30
C MET A 215 1.68 -3.83 20.85
N GLY A 216 1.59 -2.81 19.99
CA GLY A 216 1.68 -1.41 20.38
C GLY A 216 0.59 -1.01 21.38
N LEU A 217 -0.62 -1.56 21.23
CA LEU A 217 -1.75 -1.38 22.15
C LEU A 217 -1.75 -2.32 23.35
N GLN A 218 -0.79 -3.25 23.43
CA GLN A 218 -0.78 -4.33 24.41
C GLN A 218 -2.08 -5.16 24.39
N PHE A 219 -2.72 -5.25 23.23
CA PHE A 219 -3.94 -6.03 23.03
C PHE A 219 -3.58 -7.49 22.74
N PRO A 220 -4.16 -8.46 23.46
CA PRO A 220 -3.96 -9.88 23.19
C PRO A 220 -4.67 -10.31 21.90
N LEU A 221 -4.25 -11.44 21.33
CA LEU A 221 -4.90 -12.03 20.17
C LEU A 221 -6.13 -12.81 20.59
N THR A 222 -7.25 -12.49 19.95
CA THR A 222 -8.51 -13.21 20.09
C THR A 222 -8.62 -14.34 19.06
N ALA A 223 -9.62 -15.21 19.20
CA ALA A 223 -9.89 -16.24 18.19
C ALA A 223 -10.10 -15.67 16.77
N PRO A 224 -10.89 -14.60 16.53
CA PRO A 224 -10.98 -13.94 15.22
C PRO A 224 -9.62 -13.50 14.65
N ASP A 225 -8.76 -12.92 15.50
CA ASP A 225 -7.43 -12.46 15.09
C ASP A 225 -6.59 -13.63 14.54
N ILE A 226 -6.56 -14.74 15.28
CA ILE A 226 -5.78 -15.91 14.92
C ILE A 226 -6.34 -16.59 13.66
N ILE A 227 -7.67 -16.70 13.54
CA ILE A 227 -8.32 -17.29 12.36
C ILE A 227 -8.00 -16.49 11.10
N ARG A 228 -8.05 -15.15 11.17
CA ARG A 228 -7.68 -14.27 10.06
C ARG A 228 -6.25 -14.55 9.57
N MET A 229 -5.33 -14.69 10.52
CA MET A 229 -3.89 -14.86 10.25
C MET A 229 -3.46 -16.33 10.11
N ALA A 230 -4.40 -17.28 10.00
CA ALA A 230 -4.08 -18.71 10.06
C ALA A 230 -3.01 -19.15 9.03
N LYS A 231 -3.05 -18.59 7.80
CA LYS A 231 -2.03 -18.89 6.78
C LYS A 231 -0.65 -18.30 7.11
N THR A 232 -0.63 -17.13 7.73
CA THR A 232 0.62 -16.46 8.16
C THR A 232 1.34 -17.29 9.21
N PHE A 233 0.58 -18.03 10.03
CA PHE A 233 1.10 -19.04 10.95
C PHE A 233 1.16 -20.44 10.34
N GLU A 234 1.32 -20.55 9.02
CA GLU A 234 1.55 -21.81 8.27
C GLU A 234 0.42 -22.85 8.33
N PHE A 235 -0.75 -22.50 8.87
CA PHE A 235 -1.91 -23.38 8.86
C PHE A 235 -2.61 -23.37 7.50
N SER A 236 -2.28 -24.34 6.65
CA SER A 236 -2.78 -24.40 5.27
C SER A 236 -4.19 -25.01 5.13
N ASN A 237 -4.67 -25.78 6.11
CA ASN A 237 -5.96 -26.48 6.03
C ASN A 237 -7.15 -25.59 6.41
N GLN A 238 -7.55 -24.75 5.47
CA GLN A 238 -8.60 -23.74 5.65
C GLN A 238 -10.04 -24.27 5.47
N ASN A 239 -10.23 -25.59 5.34
CA ASN A 239 -11.51 -26.18 4.94
C ASN A 239 -12.65 -25.85 5.93
N TYR A 240 -12.42 -26.09 7.22
CA TYR A 240 -13.45 -25.87 8.24
C TYR A 240 -13.62 -24.40 8.61
N ILE A 241 -12.55 -23.60 8.56
CA ILE A 241 -12.63 -22.14 8.70
C ILE A 241 -13.62 -21.57 7.68
N LYS A 242 -13.56 -22.03 6.42
CA LYS A 242 -14.44 -21.54 5.35
C LYS A 242 -15.86 -22.09 5.44
N LYS A 243 -16.01 -23.40 5.67
CA LYS A 243 -17.31 -24.08 5.61
C LYS A 243 -18.16 -23.89 6.86
N TYR A 244 -17.52 -23.75 8.01
CA TYR A 244 -18.19 -23.69 9.30
C TYR A 244 -17.52 -22.61 10.18
N PRO A 245 -17.46 -21.34 9.74
CA PRO A 245 -16.70 -20.28 10.42
C PRO A 245 -17.21 -20.06 11.84
N ASP A 246 -18.53 -20.09 12.07
CA ASP A 246 -19.10 -19.85 13.40
C ASP A 246 -18.76 -21.01 14.36
N LEU A 247 -18.82 -22.25 13.87
CA LEU A 247 -18.43 -23.43 14.65
C LEU A 247 -16.92 -23.41 14.92
N PHE A 248 -16.11 -23.07 13.92
CA PHE A 248 -14.66 -22.99 14.07
C PHE A 248 -14.27 -21.89 15.07
N LEU A 249 -14.89 -20.72 14.97
CA LEU A 249 -14.70 -19.61 15.90
C LEU A 249 -15.04 -20.02 17.34
N LYS A 250 -16.23 -20.58 17.56
CA LYS A 250 -16.65 -21.08 18.88
C LYS A 250 -15.66 -22.12 19.43
N THR A 251 -15.32 -23.12 18.61
CA THR A 251 -14.40 -24.19 19.01
C THR A 251 -13.00 -23.66 19.30
N MET A 252 -12.58 -22.60 18.58
CA MET A 252 -11.30 -21.96 18.80
C MET A 252 -11.27 -21.23 20.14
N THR A 253 -12.30 -20.44 20.45
CA THR A 253 -12.44 -19.77 21.76
C THR A 253 -12.38 -20.78 22.91
N GLU A 254 -13.12 -21.88 22.81
CA GLU A 254 -13.09 -22.97 23.81
C GLU A 254 -11.71 -23.63 23.93
N THR A 255 -11.01 -23.80 22.79
CA THR A 255 -9.67 -24.38 22.76
C THR A 255 -8.63 -23.44 23.38
N MET A 256 -8.76 -22.14 23.16
CA MET A 256 -7.94 -21.13 23.83
C MET A 256 -8.19 -21.15 25.33
N GLN A 257 -9.46 -21.12 25.77
CA GLN A 257 -9.80 -21.20 27.20
C GLN A 257 -9.24 -22.46 27.86
N THR A 258 -9.32 -23.62 27.20
CA THR A 258 -8.79 -24.89 27.72
C THR A 258 -7.27 -24.90 27.83
N ASN A 259 -6.57 -24.41 26.80
CA ASN A 259 -5.12 -24.54 26.70
C ASN A 259 -4.34 -23.41 27.38
N LEU A 260 -4.91 -22.21 27.41
CA LEU A 260 -4.29 -20.99 27.91
C LEU A 260 -4.86 -20.55 29.26
N GLY A 261 -6.04 -21.08 29.65
CA GLY A 261 -6.82 -20.57 30.79
C GLY A 261 -7.52 -19.24 30.51
N ALA A 262 -7.52 -18.78 29.26
CA ALA A 262 -8.13 -17.53 28.82
C ALA A 262 -8.60 -17.64 27.35
N GLU A 263 -9.59 -16.83 26.97
CA GLU A 263 -10.09 -16.75 25.58
C GLU A 263 -9.17 -15.95 24.64
N GLU A 264 -8.02 -15.52 25.13
CA GLU A 264 -7.08 -14.64 24.46
C GLU A 264 -5.62 -15.07 24.67
N LEU A 265 -4.77 -14.80 23.67
CA LEU A 265 -3.34 -15.10 23.69
C LEU A 265 -2.54 -13.81 23.79
N ASP A 266 -1.86 -13.62 24.91
CA ASP A 266 -0.96 -12.49 25.12
C ASP A 266 0.35 -12.67 24.34
N ILE A 267 0.53 -11.86 23.29
CA ILE A 267 1.70 -11.88 22.39
C ILE A 267 2.97 -11.56 23.17
N ASN A 268 2.90 -10.67 24.17
CA ASN A 268 4.07 -10.19 24.90
C ASN A 268 4.74 -11.31 25.72
N LYS A 269 4.03 -12.40 26.04
CA LYS A 269 4.63 -13.60 26.65
C LYS A 269 5.67 -14.27 25.77
N TYR A 270 5.60 -14.11 24.45
CA TYR A 270 6.49 -14.73 23.46
C TYR A 270 7.60 -13.79 22.96
N MET A 271 7.47 -12.49 23.24
CA MET A 271 8.27 -11.41 22.66
C MET A 271 9.17 -10.69 23.70
N LYS A 272 9.53 -11.37 24.80
CA LYS A 272 10.41 -10.82 25.86
C LYS A 272 11.87 -10.66 25.39
N ASP A 273 12.63 -9.83 26.10
CA ASP A 273 14.11 -9.81 26.12
C ASP A 273 14.82 -9.78 24.76
N TYR A 274 14.61 -8.72 23.96
CA TYR A 274 15.31 -8.48 22.69
C TYR A 274 15.08 -9.50 21.58
N VAL A 275 14.19 -10.51 21.75
CA VAL A 275 13.88 -11.52 20.73
C VAL A 275 13.47 -10.88 19.39
N TRP A 276 12.82 -9.71 19.44
CA TRP A 276 12.43 -8.95 18.26
C TRP A 276 13.62 -8.38 17.45
N ARG A 277 14.83 -8.25 18.05
CA ARG A 277 16.06 -7.84 17.34
C ARG A 277 16.58 -8.94 16.41
N ASP A 278 16.39 -10.19 16.81
CA ASP A 278 16.89 -11.38 16.12
C ASP A 278 15.90 -11.93 15.07
N LEU A 279 14.68 -11.40 15.05
CA LEU A 279 13.70 -11.78 14.04
C LEU A 279 14.16 -11.35 12.65
N PRO A 280 13.88 -12.19 11.61
CA PRO A 280 13.99 -11.75 10.23
C PRO A 280 13.22 -10.45 10.03
N LYS A 281 13.83 -9.49 9.33
CA LYS A 281 13.22 -8.19 9.06
C LYS A 281 12.74 -8.12 7.63
N GLN A 282 11.62 -7.44 7.43
CA GLN A 282 11.11 -7.09 6.12
C GLN A 282 11.25 -5.58 5.91
N SER A 283 11.89 -5.21 4.80
CA SER A 283 11.89 -3.85 4.26
C SER A 283 10.50 -3.57 3.67
N ILE A 284 9.77 -2.59 4.23
CA ILE A 284 8.48 -2.15 3.69
C ILE A 284 8.46 -0.64 3.43
N PRO A 285 7.83 -0.17 2.34
CA PRO A 285 7.63 1.26 2.12
C PRO A 285 6.60 1.82 3.12
N ILE A 286 6.93 2.95 3.75
CA ILE A 286 6.03 3.62 4.72
C ILE A 286 4.98 4.50 4.03
N PHE A 287 5.42 5.30 3.06
CA PHE A 287 4.59 6.31 2.40
C PHE A 287 4.40 6.00 0.90
N SER A 288 3.23 6.31 0.35
CA SER A 288 3.00 6.20 -1.09
C SER A 288 3.43 7.45 -1.85
N ASN A 289 3.49 8.62 -1.20
CA ASN A 289 3.89 9.90 -1.76
C ASN A 289 5.26 9.82 -2.42
N ILE A 290 5.28 9.95 -3.75
CA ILE A 290 6.48 9.76 -4.59
C ILE A 290 7.58 10.80 -4.34
N SER A 291 7.28 11.95 -3.70
CA SER A 291 8.29 12.95 -3.35
C SER A 291 9.11 12.64 -2.09
N ILE A 292 8.65 11.70 -1.27
CA ILE A 292 9.38 11.22 -0.10
C ILE A 292 10.26 10.06 -0.62
N GLN A 293 11.58 10.05 -0.39
CA GLN A 293 12.48 8.98 -0.86
C GLN A 293 13.04 8.14 0.31
N ASP A 294 13.72 7.02 0.02
CA ASP A 294 14.31 6.08 0.99
C ASP A 294 13.34 5.57 2.06
N LYS A 295 12.16 5.14 1.60
CA LYS A 295 10.96 4.90 2.42
C LYS A 295 10.94 3.56 3.17
N SER A 296 12.03 2.82 3.26
CA SER A 296 11.98 1.49 3.82
C SER A 296 12.22 1.47 5.33
N ILE A 297 11.23 0.95 6.05
CA ILE A 297 11.40 0.53 7.43
C ILE A 297 11.67 -0.97 7.45
N ASN A 298 12.71 -1.36 8.18
CA ASN A 298 12.96 -2.76 8.47
C ASN A 298 12.16 -3.17 9.70
N ILE A 299 11.01 -3.80 9.47
CA ILE A 299 10.13 -4.26 10.54
C ILE A 299 10.42 -5.73 10.84
N PRO A 300 10.61 -6.12 12.11
CA PRO A 300 10.71 -7.52 12.47
C PRO A 300 9.42 -8.28 12.10
N LEU A 301 9.57 -9.46 11.51
CA LEU A 301 8.46 -10.34 11.20
C LEU A 301 8.03 -11.08 12.47
N ILE A 302 7.04 -10.53 13.18
CA ILE A 302 6.55 -11.05 14.46
C ILE A 302 6.06 -12.50 14.30
N SER A 303 5.45 -12.81 13.16
CA SER A 303 4.99 -14.15 12.83
C SER A 303 6.11 -15.19 12.72
N GLU A 304 7.37 -14.76 12.53
CA GLU A 304 8.54 -15.65 12.45
C GLU A 304 9.13 -16.01 13.82
N ASN A 305 8.59 -15.48 14.93
CA ASN A 305 8.93 -15.97 16.25
C ASN A 305 8.48 -17.43 16.41
N PHE A 306 9.45 -18.35 16.52
CA PHE A 306 9.16 -19.79 16.57
C PHE A 306 8.19 -20.19 17.68
N LYS A 307 8.33 -19.61 18.89
CA LYS A 307 7.48 -19.97 20.04
C LYS A 307 6.04 -19.50 19.82
N LEU A 308 5.86 -18.26 19.34
CA LEU A 308 4.56 -17.71 19.00
C LEU A 308 3.91 -18.48 17.85
N LYS A 309 4.67 -18.69 16.76
CA LYS A 309 4.22 -19.44 15.57
C LYS A 309 3.73 -20.83 15.95
N LYS A 310 4.52 -21.55 16.74
CA LYS A 310 4.14 -22.89 17.24
C LYS A 310 2.88 -22.84 18.10
N ALA A 311 2.80 -21.93 19.07
CA ALA A 311 1.64 -21.83 19.95
C ALA A 311 0.33 -21.58 19.17
N ILE A 312 0.37 -20.69 18.18
CA ILE A 312 -0.78 -20.39 17.34
C ILE A 312 -1.12 -21.56 16.41
N TYR A 313 -0.11 -22.18 15.78
CA TYR A 313 -0.32 -23.35 14.93
C TYR A 313 -0.96 -24.50 15.71
N ASP A 314 -0.48 -24.79 16.92
CA ASP A 314 -1.01 -25.85 17.79
C ASP A 314 -2.48 -25.58 18.16
N LEU A 315 -2.85 -24.33 18.44
CA LEU A 315 -4.25 -23.94 18.68
C LEU A 315 -5.13 -24.18 17.44
N LEU A 316 -4.67 -23.78 16.25
CA LEU A 316 -5.38 -23.98 14.99
C LEU A 316 -5.55 -25.47 14.66
N GLU A 317 -4.50 -26.27 14.83
CA GLU A 317 -4.54 -27.71 14.57
C GLU A 317 -5.47 -28.45 15.54
N GLN A 318 -5.42 -28.13 16.83
CA GLN A 318 -6.31 -28.71 17.82
C GLN A 318 -7.77 -28.32 17.57
N THR A 319 -8.03 -27.05 17.27
CA THR A 319 -9.36 -26.56 16.88
C THR A 319 -9.87 -27.32 15.67
N HIS A 320 -9.05 -27.49 14.64
CA HIS A 320 -9.41 -28.25 13.44
C HIS A 320 -9.80 -29.70 13.76
N LYS A 321 -9.03 -30.38 14.63
CA LYS A 321 -9.33 -31.76 15.06
C LYS A 321 -10.65 -31.83 15.84
N LYS A 322 -10.89 -30.88 16.75
CA LYS A 322 -12.15 -30.81 17.52
C LYS A 322 -13.35 -30.55 16.61
N VAL A 323 -13.28 -29.59 15.69
CA VAL A 323 -14.36 -29.33 14.72
C VAL A 323 -14.65 -30.58 13.88
N LYS A 324 -13.62 -31.32 13.46
CA LYS A 324 -13.80 -32.58 12.73
C LYS A 324 -14.59 -33.62 13.54
N ILE A 325 -14.29 -33.76 14.84
CA ILE A 325 -14.97 -34.67 15.76
C ILE A 325 -16.42 -34.23 15.99
N GLU A 326 -16.63 -32.94 16.28
CA GLU A 326 -17.95 -32.33 16.49
C GLU A 326 -18.85 -32.54 15.27
N LEU A 327 -18.34 -32.27 14.06
CA LEU A 327 -19.07 -32.52 12.82
C LEU A 327 -19.39 -34.00 12.59
N ALA A 328 -18.48 -34.91 12.98
CA ALA A 328 -18.76 -36.34 12.88
C ALA A 328 -19.88 -36.77 13.84
N LYS A 329 -19.96 -36.16 15.03
CA LYS A 329 -21.06 -36.38 15.99
C LYS A 329 -22.38 -35.82 15.48
N LEU A 330 -22.40 -34.55 15.05
CA LEU A 330 -23.60 -33.89 14.52
C LEU A 330 -24.16 -34.58 13.27
N ARG A 331 -23.31 -35.25 12.48
CA ARG A 331 -23.75 -36.09 11.35
C ARG A 331 -24.49 -37.35 11.80
N LYS A 332 -24.06 -37.99 12.88
CA LYS A 332 -24.74 -39.16 13.43
C LYS A 332 -26.09 -38.80 14.06
N GLU A 333 -26.18 -37.59 14.61
CA GLU A 333 -27.39 -37.07 15.27
C GLU A 333 -28.37 -36.38 14.31
N GLY A 334 -28.04 -36.29 13.00
CA GLY A 334 -28.88 -35.62 12.00
C GLY A 334 -28.93 -34.09 12.13
N ALA A 335 -28.14 -33.49 13.02
CA ALA A 335 -28.14 -32.06 13.36
C ALA A 335 -26.92 -31.31 12.78
N THR A 336 -26.43 -31.70 11.60
CA THR A 336 -25.23 -31.08 11.02
C THR A 336 -25.50 -29.60 10.69
N PRO A 337 -24.67 -28.66 11.17
CA PRO A 337 -24.83 -27.25 10.85
C PRO A 337 -24.78 -27.05 9.34
N THR A 338 -25.63 -26.16 8.82
CA THR A 338 -25.58 -25.80 7.41
C THR A 338 -24.19 -25.25 7.11
N GLU A 339 -23.49 -25.84 6.14
CA GLU A 339 -22.25 -25.26 5.65
C GLU A 339 -22.55 -23.82 5.27
N LYS A 340 -21.84 -22.85 5.86
CA LYS A 340 -21.63 -21.57 5.18
C LYS A 340 -20.81 -21.93 3.96
N ARG A 341 -21.51 -22.34 2.91
CA ARG A 341 -20.97 -22.22 1.57
C ARG A 341 -20.61 -20.74 1.53
N ALA A 342 -19.31 -20.44 1.37
CA ALA A 342 -18.97 -19.21 0.65
C ALA A 342 -20.00 -19.12 -0.47
N SER A 343 -20.73 -18.00 -0.58
CA SER A 343 -21.57 -17.68 -1.76
C SER A 343 -20.91 -18.34 -2.94
N PRO A 344 -21.56 -19.40 -3.50
CA PRO A 344 -20.92 -20.65 -3.87
C PRO A 344 -19.45 -20.40 -4.12
N THR A 345 -18.53 -20.94 -3.28
CA THR A 345 -17.15 -21.26 -3.72
C THR A 345 -17.37 -21.53 -5.16
N LYS A 346 -16.84 -20.62 -6.02
CA LYS A 346 -17.25 -20.55 -7.41
C LYS A 346 -17.59 -21.97 -7.74
N VAL A 347 -18.76 -22.22 -8.33
CA VAL A 347 -18.86 -23.37 -9.23
C VAL A 347 -17.44 -23.46 -9.86
N ILE A 348 -16.96 -24.60 -10.30
CA ILE A 348 -16.20 -24.38 -11.52
C ILE A 348 -17.26 -23.78 -12.50
N GLU A 349 -17.75 -22.51 -12.34
CA GLU A 349 -17.56 -21.41 -13.25
C GLU A 349 -16.24 -21.81 -13.84
N VAL A 350 -16.38 -22.68 -14.84
CA VAL A 350 -15.60 -22.68 -16.04
C VAL A 350 -15.31 -21.21 -16.18
N LEU A 351 -14.16 -20.80 -15.66
CA LEU A 351 -13.88 -19.41 -15.29
C LEU A 351 -14.29 -18.64 -16.53
N SER A 352 -15.44 -17.97 -16.51
CA SER A 352 -16.03 -17.60 -17.79
C SER A 352 -15.25 -16.40 -18.23
N PHE A 353 -14.70 -16.50 -19.44
CA PHE A 353 -13.87 -15.43 -19.97
C PHE A 353 -14.69 -14.13 -19.99
N ASP A 354 -14.20 -13.09 -19.31
CA ASP A 354 -14.93 -11.85 -19.14
C ASP A 354 -14.64 -10.92 -20.32
N SER A 355 -15.38 -11.12 -21.41
CA SER A 355 -15.21 -10.35 -22.64
C SER A 355 -15.52 -8.86 -22.49
N ILE A 356 -16.32 -8.48 -21.49
CA ILE A 356 -16.63 -7.06 -21.22
C ILE A 356 -15.38 -6.42 -20.60
N GLN A 357 -14.85 -7.00 -19.52
CA GLN A 357 -13.63 -6.53 -18.89
C GLN A 357 -12.43 -6.57 -19.85
N GLU A 358 -12.28 -7.62 -20.66
CA GLU A 358 -11.23 -7.67 -21.69
C GLU A 358 -11.32 -6.46 -22.63
N LYS A 359 -12.51 -6.19 -23.18
CA LYS A 359 -12.73 -5.07 -24.10
C LYS A 359 -12.42 -3.72 -23.46
N GLU A 360 -12.77 -3.55 -22.19
CA GLU A 360 -12.44 -2.34 -21.42
C GLU A 360 -10.93 -2.17 -21.24
N LEU A 361 -10.24 -3.23 -20.82
CA LEU A 361 -8.78 -3.21 -20.62
C LEU A 361 -8.04 -2.99 -21.95
N LEU A 362 -8.45 -3.64 -23.03
CA LEU A 362 -7.89 -3.42 -24.36
C LEU A 362 -8.15 -1.99 -24.86
N ASN A 363 -9.30 -1.40 -24.54
CA ASN A 363 -9.58 -0.01 -24.87
C ASN A 363 -8.67 0.95 -24.07
N GLN A 364 -8.46 0.68 -22.77
CA GLN A 364 -7.52 1.46 -21.95
C GLN A 364 -6.09 1.36 -22.51
N TYR A 365 -5.64 0.15 -22.84
CA TYR A 365 -4.33 -0.08 -23.47
C TYR A 365 -4.19 0.66 -24.80
N LYS A 366 -5.23 0.66 -25.66
CA LYS A 366 -5.22 1.42 -26.92
C LYS A 366 -5.17 2.93 -26.67
N LYS A 367 -5.90 3.45 -25.69
CA LYS A 367 -5.89 4.87 -25.34
C LYS A 367 -4.54 5.31 -24.78
N ALA A 368 -3.87 4.44 -24.03
CA ALA A 368 -2.56 4.70 -23.44
C ALA A 368 -1.39 4.74 -24.46
N CYS A 369 -1.63 4.53 -25.76
CA CYS A 369 -0.58 4.43 -26.76
C CYS A 369 0.34 5.65 -26.88
N SER A 370 -0.10 6.83 -26.45
CA SER A 370 0.66 8.08 -26.50
C SER A 370 1.58 8.28 -25.28
N ASN A 371 1.42 7.49 -24.21
CA ASN A 371 2.18 7.62 -22.97
C ASN A 371 2.74 6.27 -22.53
N ALA A 372 4.08 6.14 -22.50
CA ALA A 372 4.74 4.91 -22.12
C ALA A 372 4.44 4.47 -20.67
N ILE A 373 4.27 5.42 -19.73
CA ILE A 373 3.93 5.12 -18.34
C ILE A 373 2.50 4.59 -18.25
N ASP A 374 1.53 5.25 -18.89
CA ASP A 374 0.15 4.77 -18.88
C ASP A 374 0.03 3.42 -19.59
N LYS A 375 0.80 3.22 -20.68
CA LYS A 375 0.85 1.96 -21.41
C LYS A 375 1.43 0.83 -20.54
N HIS A 376 2.49 1.11 -19.77
CA HIS A 376 3.06 0.18 -18.78
C HIS A 376 1.98 -0.30 -17.79
N PHE A 377 1.20 0.62 -17.20
CA PHE A 377 0.12 0.22 -16.28
C PHE A 377 -1.04 -0.52 -16.93
N ALA A 378 -1.41 -0.13 -18.16
CA ALA A 378 -2.41 -0.86 -18.93
C ALA A 378 -1.95 -2.29 -19.26
N LEU A 379 -0.66 -2.46 -19.58
CA LEU A 379 -0.04 -3.77 -19.77
C LEU A 379 -0.09 -4.60 -18.50
N ILE A 380 0.21 -4.03 -17.32
CA ILE A 380 0.09 -4.75 -16.03
C ILE A 380 -1.35 -5.27 -15.83
N ALA A 381 -2.36 -4.43 -16.09
CA ALA A 381 -3.76 -4.84 -15.95
C ALA A 381 -4.13 -5.99 -16.90
N LEU A 382 -3.66 -5.95 -18.15
CA LEU A 382 -3.82 -7.05 -19.11
C LEU A 382 -3.07 -8.31 -18.67
N GLN A 383 -1.85 -8.19 -18.16
CA GLN A 383 -1.08 -9.32 -17.62
C GLN A 383 -1.84 -10.00 -16.48
N ASP A 384 -2.39 -9.23 -15.52
CA ASP A 384 -3.18 -9.78 -14.42
C ASP A 384 -4.46 -10.46 -14.91
N PHE A 385 -5.15 -9.83 -15.86
CA PHE A 385 -6.35 -10.36 -16.48
C PHE A 385 -6.06 -11.69 -17.19
N TYR A 386 -5.16 -11.75 -18.17
CA TYR A 386 -4.88 -12.98 -18.90
C TYR A 386 -4.23 -14.06 -18.02
N TYR A 387 -3.40 -13.66 -17.05
CA TYR A 387 -2.89 -14.61 -16.07
C TYR A 387 -4.03 -15.26 -15.28
N LYS A 388 -5.07 -14.52 -14.86
CA LYS A 388 -6.27 -15.09 -14.20
C LYS A 388 -6.90 -16.19 -15.06
N TYR A 389 -7.00 -16.00 -16.38
CA TYR A 389 -7.63 -16.93 -17.33
C TYR A 389 -6.70 -18.03 -17.90
N ARG A 390 -5.40 -18.02 -17.56
CA ARG A 390 -4.35 -18.94 -18.08
C ARG A 390 -4.65 -20.45 -18.07
N LYS A 391 -5.59 -20.92 -17.24
CA LYS A 391 -5.94 -22.35 -17.12
C LYS A 391 -7.04 -22.78 -18.10
N LEU A 392 -7.74 -21.85 -18.73
CA LEU A 392 -8.85 -22.16 -19.62
C LEU A 392 -8.40 -22.56 -21.01
N ASP A 393 -7.40 -21.85 -21.52
CA ASP A 393 -6.88 -21.99 -22.86
C ASP A 393 -5.41 -21.53 -22.80
N SER A 394 -4.52 -22.31 -23.40
CA SER A 394 -3.09 -22.01 -23.45
C SER A 394 -2.83 -20.65 -24.13
N LYS A 395 -3.72 -20.20 -25.02
CA LYS A 395 -3.61 -18.88 -25.65
C LYS A 395 -3.57 -17.74 -24.63
N TYR A 396 -4.32 -17.82 -23.52
CA TYR A 396 -4.33 -16.74 -22.52
C TYR A 396 -3.02 -16.67 -21.76
N LEU A 397 -2.39 -17.83 -21.49
CA LEU A 397 -1.05 -17.84 -20.93
C LEU A 397 -0.05 -17.22 -21.92
N GLN A 398 -0.18 -17.51 -23.21
CA GLN A 398 0.68 -16.92 -24.24
C GLN A 398 0.50 -15.41 -24.35
N ILE A 399 -0.73 -14.92 -24.42
CA ILE A 399 -1.04 -13.48 -24.43
C ILE A 399 -0.47 -12.79 -23.18
N CYS A 400 -0.58 -13.43 -22.00
CA CYS A 400 0.03 -12.91 -20.78
C CYS A 400 1.56 -12.82 -20.90
N ILE A 401 2.23 -13.81 -21.48
CA ILE A 401 3.68 -13.80 -21.72
C ILE A 401 4.04 -12.67 -22.69
N ASP A 402 3.28 -12.52 -23.78
CA ASP A 402 3.52 -11.50 -24.81
C ASP A 402 3.43 -10.10 -24.21
N TYR A 403 2.39 -9.82 -23.40
CA TYR A 403 2.29 -8.54 -22.69
C TYR A 403 3.32 -8.34 -21.60
N CYS A 404 3.85 -9.39 -20.96
CA CYS A 404 4.98 -9.23 -20.05
C CYS A 404 6.26 -8.84 -20.80
N ASN A 405 6.51 -9.43 -21.97
CA ASN A 405 7.68 -9.09 -22.78
C ASN A 405 7.55 -7.66 -23.35
N GLU A 406 6.38 -7.31 -23.88
CA GLU A 406 6.13 -5.95 -24.37
C GLU A 406 6.34 -4.91 -23.26
N ASP A 407 5.92 -5.21 -22.04
CA ASP A 407 6.11 -4.34 -20.88
C ASP A 407 7.59 -4.16 -20.53
N ILE A 408 8.37 -5.25 -20.54
CA ILE A 408 9.82 -5.20 -20.32
C ILE A 408 10.53 -4.39 -21.41
N ASP A 409 10.15 -4.58 -22.68
CA ASP A 409 10.72 -3.86 -23.82
C ASP A 409 10.38 -2.36 -23.79
N LEU A 410 9.26 -1.99 -23.14
CA LEU A 410 8.80 -0.61 -22.98
C LEU A 410 9.59 0.16 -21.91
N LEU A 411 10.23 -0.51 -20.94
CA LEU A 411 10.83 0.12 -19.76
C LEU A 411 11.84 1.26 -20.06
N PRO A 412 12.70 1.20 -21.09
CA PRO A 412 13.58 2.33 -21.43
C PRO A 412 12.78 3.59 -21.82
N GLN A 413 11.64 3.40 -22.48
CA GLN A 413 10.74 4.48 -22.88
C GLN A 413 9.98 5.01 -21.65
N VAL A 414 9.53 4.13 -20.75
CA VAL A 414 8.95 4.51 -19.45
C VAL A 414 9.92 5.40 -18.67
N GLN A 415 11.18 4.99 -18.55
CA GLN A 415 12.20 5.73 -17.83
C GLN A 415 12.45 7.12 -18.43
N SER A 416 12.53 7.20 -19.76
CA SER A 416 12.74 8.45 -20.49
C SER A 416 11.53 9.39 -20.38
N GLN A 417 10.33 8.83 -20.46
CA GLN A 417 9.07 9.55 -20.33
C GLN A 417 8.90 10.11 -18.92
N TYR A 418 9.16 9.31 -17.88
CA TYR A 418 9.11 9.74 -16.48
C TYR A 418 10.01 10.95 -16.23
N ILE A 419 11.28 10.87 -16.63
CA ILE A 419 12.22 11.99 -16.46
C ILE A 419 11.75 13.24 -17.21
N ARG A 420 11.16 13.07 -18.41
CA ARG A 420 10.64 14.19 -19.20
C ARG A 420 9.44 14.86 -18.51
N GLU A 421 8.46 14.08 -18.07
CA GLU A 421 7.25 14.57 -17.40
C GLU A 421 7.60 15.28 -16.08
N GLU A 422 8.51 14.72 -15.28
CA GLU A 422 8.97 15.37 -14.04
C GLU A 422 9.67 16.70 -14.32
N LYS A 423 10.53 16.78 -15.35
CA LYS A 423 11.13 18.05 -15.79
C LYS A 423 10.08 19.06 -16.23
N GLU A 424 9.05 18.63 -16.95
CA GLU A 424 7.96 19.50 -17.38
C GLU A 424 7.12 19.99 -16.20
N ASN A 425 6.83 19.12 -15.23
CA ASN A 425 6.12 19.48 -14.00
C ASN A 425 6.88 20.54 -13.19
N ILE A 426 8.20 20.37 -13.02
CA ILE A 426 9.05 21.37 -12.36
C ILE A 426 9.07 22.68 -13.15
N LYS A 427 9.15 22.62 -14.49
CA LYS A 427 9.12 23.81 -15.36
C LYS A 427 7.79 24.57 -15.28
N LYS A 428 6.65 23.88 -15.16
CA LYS A 428 5.34 24.53 -14.94
C LYS A 428 5.35 25.37 -13.65
N LEU A 429 6.14 24.96 -12.66
CA LEU A 429 6.34 25.70 -11.41
C LEU A 429 7.55 26.64 -11.42
N SER A 430 8.28 26.80 -12.54
CA SER A 430 9.52 27.59 -12.60
C SER A 430 9.35 29.05 -12.19
N SER A 431 8.14 29.62 -12.28
CA SER A 431 7.85 30.97 -11.80
C SER A 431 7.83 31.11 -10.27
N MET A 432 7.97 30.01 -9.53
CA MET A 432 7.87 29.94 -8.07
C MET A 432 9.21 29.70 -7.38
N TYR A 433 10.22 29.35 -8.17
CA TYR A 433 11.56 28.99 -7.72
C TYR A 433 12.56 29.87 -8.45
N SER A 434 13.67 30.19 -7.79
CA SER A 434 14.81 30.80 -8.47
C SER A 434 15.33 29.87 -9.57
N LYS A 435 16.01 30.45 -10.57
CA LYS A 435 16.65 29.64 -11.64
C LYS A 435 17.59 28.57 -11.09
N ARG A 436 18.22 28.85 -9.95
CA ARG A 436 19.10 27.91 -9.24
C ARG A 436 18.30 26.74 -8.65
N GLU A 437 17.24 27.01 -7.91
CA GLU A 437 16.38 25.96 -7.31
C GLU A 437 15.74 25.08 -8.40
N VAL A 438 15.30 25.65 -9.53
CA VAL A 438 14.79 24.87 -10.67
C VAL A 438 15.86 23.92 -11.22
N ALA A 439 17.10 24.39 -11.36
CA ALA A 439 18.21 23.57 -11.84
C ALA A 439 18.56 22.44 -10.86
N GLU A 440 18.56 22.74 -9.56
CA GLU A 440 18.79 21.76 -8.48
C GLU A 440 17.70 20.67 -8.51
N GLN A 441 16.41 21.04 -8.57
CA GLN A 441 15.30 20.08 -8.67
C GLN A 441 15.39 19.21 -9.93
N ILE A 442 15.72 19.80 -11.09
CA ILE A 442 15.89 19.03 -12.34
C ILE A 442 17.05 18.03 -12.24
N SER A 443 18.14 18.40 -11.56
CA SER A 443 19.29 17.53 -11.36
C SER A 443 19.02 16.39 -10.37
N ALA A 444 18.06 16.58 -9.46
CA ALA A 444 17.66 15.61 -8.44
C ALA A 444 16.60 14.59 -8.92
N ILE A 445 16.12 14.69 -10.17
CA ILE A 445 15.14 13.74 -10.71
C ILE A 445 15.74 12.33 -10.74
N GLY A 446 15.13 11.43 -9.99
CA GLY A 446 15.53 10.02 -9.91
C GLY A 446 15.06 9.17 -11.08
N THR A 447 15.23 7.87 -10.94
CA THR A 447 14.71 6.87 -11.87
C THR A 447 13.24 6.54 -11.60
N PHE A 448 12.55 5.99 -12.58
CA PHE A 448 11.20 5.47 -12.39
C PHE A 448 11.31 4.22 -11.52
N ASN A 449 10.64 4.24 -10.37
CA ASN A 449 10.70 3.18 -9.36
C ASN A 449 9.35 2.47 -9.16
N GLY A 450 8.49 2.51 -10.19
CA GLY A 450 7.18 1.85 -10.16
C GLY A 450 7.27 0.32 -10.12
N ASN A 451 6.16 -0.33 -9.78
CA ASN A 451 6.07 -1.79 -9.71
C ASN A 451 6.13 -2.42 -11.11
N ILE A 452 7.09 -3.30 -11.36
CA ILE A 452 7.26 -4.01 -12.64
C ILE A 452 7.06 -5.52 -12.42
N PRO A 453 5.79 -5.99 -12.39
CA PRO A 453 5.49 -7.38 -12.08
C PRO A 453 5.86 -8.36 -13.21
N ALA A 454 6.09 -7.87 -14.43
CA ALA A 454 6.37 -8.68 -15.62
C ALA A 454 7.53 -9.67 -15.41
N PHE A 455 8.67 -9.21 -14.89
CA PHE A 455 9.84 -10.07 -14.60
C PHE A 455 9.49 -11.23 -13.67
N LYS A 456 8.83 -10.92 -12.54
CA LYS A 456 8.44 -11.92 -11.53
C LYS A 456 7.42 -12.90 -12.10
N ARG A 457 6.44 -12.39 -12.87
CA ARG A 457 5.39 -13.18 -13.50
C ARG A 457 5.96 -14.16 -14.51
N LEU A 458 6.84 -13.71 -15.42
CA LEU A 458 7.53 -14.58 -16.37
C LEU A 458 8.40 -15.63 -15.69
N ALA A 459 9.19 -15.25 -14.68
CA ALA A 459 10.01 -16.19 -13.93
C ALA A 459 9.17 -17.30 -13.27
N ILE A 460 8.00 -16.96 -12.71
CA ILE A 460 7.06 -17.93 -12.13
C ILE A 460 6.42 -18.82 -13.21
N ILE A 461 6.05 -18.25 -14.36
CA ILE A 461 5.46 -19.01 -15.48
C ILE A 461 6.44 -20.07 -15.97
N PHE A 462 7.66 -19.65 -16.31
CA PHE A 462 8.69 -20.57 -16.80
C PHE A 462 9.11 -21.60 -15.75
N GLU A 463 9.22 -21.20 -14.47
CA GLU A 463 9.48 -22.13 -13.37
C GLU A 463 8.40 -23.23 -13.28
N LYS A 464 7.11 -22.86 -13.38
CA LYS A 464 6.00 -23.81 -13.31
C LYS A 464 5.93 -24.75 -14.52
N ASN A 465 6.34 -24.26 -15.69
CA ASN A 465 6.46 -25.06 -16.90
C ASN A 465 7.74 -25.91 -16.95
N LYS A 466 8.58 -25.87 -15.89
CA LYS A 466 9.89 -26.53 -15.81
C LYS A 466 10.90 -26.01 -16.85
N GLU A 467 10.66 -24.81 -17.41
CA GLU A 467 11.55 -24.11 -18.33
C GLU A 467 12.58 -23.28 -17.54
N TYR A 468 13.37 -23.95 -16.69
CA TYR A 468 14.23 -23.27 -15.70
C TYR A 468 15.27 -22.34 -16.31
N LEU A 469 15.82 -22.68 -17.48
CA LEU A 469 16.79 -21.83 -18.18
C LEU A 469 16.14 -20.50 -18.62
N LYS A 470 14.91 -20.52 -19.14
CA LYS A 470 14.17 -19.30 -19.48
C LYS A 470 13.87 -18.47 -18.23
N ALA A 471 13.49 -19.12 -17.13
CA ALA A 471 13.28 -18.43 -15.86
C ALA A 471 14.57 -17.74 -15.35
N ILE A 472 15.74 -18.36 -15.52
CA ILE A 472 17.04 -17.78 -15.17
C ILE A 472 17.37 -16.59 -16.07
N VAL A 473 17.12 -16.67 -17.39
CA VAL A 473 17.30 -15.54 -18.32
C VAL A 473 16.48 -14.33 -17.88
N VAL A 474 15.21 -14.53 -17.54
CA VAL A 474 14.35 -13.46 -17.02
C VAL A 474 14.91 -12.87 -15.72
N CYS A 475 15.43 -13.70 -14.81
CA CYS A 475 16.05 -13.19 -13.57
C CYS A 475 17.29 -12.33 -13.88
N ASN A 476 18.12 -12.73 -14.85
CA ASN A 476 19.28 -11.92 -15.25
C ASN A 476 18.84 -10.59 -15.88
N GLN A 477 17.83 -10.59 -16.75
CA GLN A 477 17.27 -9.35 -17.32
C GLN A 477 16.77 -8.40 -16.23
N ALA A 478 16.04 -8.95 -15.23
CA ALA A 478 15.57 -8.19 -14.09
C ALA A 478 16.71 -7.59 -13.27
N ILE A 479 17.73 -8.40 -12.95
CA ILE A 479 18.93 -7.96 -12.20
C ILE A 479 19.59 -6.80 -12.94
N THR A 480 19.91 -6.96 -14.23
CA THR A 480 20.55 -5.92 -15.04
C THR A 480 19.72 -4.65 -15.11
N TYR A 481 18.39 -4.77 -15.26
CA TYR A 481 17.51 -3.61 -15.26
C TYR A 481 17.52 -2.87 -13.91
N TYR A 482 17.31 -3.59 -12.80
CA TYR A 482 17.23 -2.98 -11.47
C TYR A 482 18.58 -2.44 -10.97
N GLU A 483 19.70 -3.06 -11.35
CA GLU A 483 21.04 -2.50 -11.14
C GLU A 483 21.19 -1.16 -11.87
N GLY A 484 20.74 -1.09 -13.12
CA GLY A 484 20.79 0.13 -13.93
C GLY A 484 19.98 1.30 -13.37
N ILE A 485 18.98 1.03 -12.54
CA ILE A 485 18.16 2.06 -11.86
C ILE A 485 18.39 2.11 -10.35
N THR A 486 19.46 1.50 -9.83
CA THR A 486 19.87 1.51 -8.42
C THR A 486 18.86 0.94 -7.41
N MET A 487 18.02 -0.01 -7.83
CA MET A 487 17.02 -0.67 -6.97
C MET A 487 17.56 -1.99 -6.36
N TYR A 488 18.50 -1.87 -5.41
CA TYR A 488 19.23 -3.03 -4.85
C TYR A 488 18.34 -4.07 -4.14
N ASP A 489 17.25 -3.66 -3.51
CA ASP A 489 16.30 -4.60 -2.87
C ASP A 489 15.66 -5.53 -3.91
N ALA A 490 15.33 -5.00 -5.09
CA ALA A 490 14.78 -5.79 -6.19
C ALA A 490 15.84 -6.73 -6.79
N VAL A 491 17.09 -6.25 -6.93
CA VAL A 491 18.22 -7.09 -7.37
C VAL A 491 18.38 -8.30 -6.46
N ALA A 492 18.39 -8.09 -5.14
CA ALA A 492 18.53 -9.15 -4.15
C ALA A 492 17.41 -10.22 -4.26
N GLU A 493 16.16 -9.81 -4.51
CA GLU A 493 15.05 -10.75 -4.73
C GLU A 493 15.33 -11.68 -5.93
N PHE A 494 15.75 -11.12 -7.06
CA PHE A 494 15.98 -11.89 -8.28
C PHE A 494 17.26 -12.75 -8.20
N GLU A 495 18.29 -12.31 -7.48
CA GLU A 495 19.47 -13.14 -7.19
C GLU A 495 19.10 -14.38 -6.37
N GLN A 496 18.30 -14.23 -5.32
CA GLN A 496 17.84 -15.35 -4.50
C GLN A 496 17.02 -16.34 -5.32
N ARG A 497 16.11 -15.83 -6.17
CA ARG A 497 15.30 -16.66 -7.07
C ARG A 497 16.18 -17.38 -8.09
N LYS A 498 17.17 -16.72 -8.68
CA LYS A 498 18.14 -17.31 -9.61
C LYS A 498 18.88 -18.48 -8.95
N LYS A 499 19.45 -18.29 -7.76
CA LYS A 499 20.15 -19.36 -7.01
C LYS A 499 19.24 -20.59 -6.78
N LYS A 500 17.96 -20.35 -6.44
CA LYS A 500 16.97 -21.43 -6.29
C LYS A 500 16.73 -22.16 -7.61
N LEU A 501 16.60 -21.45 -8.73
CA LEU A 501 16.39 -22.06 -10.05
C LEU A 501 17.61 -22.85 -10.52
N GLU A 502 18.82 -22.33 -10.32
CA GLU A 502 20.08 -23.03 -10.62
C GLU A 502 20.18 -24.36 -9.86
N SER A 503 19.82 -24.37 -8.57
CA SER A 503 19.78 -25.61 -7.78
C SER A 503 18.79 -26.66 -8.35
N LYS A 504 17.71 -26.22 -8.99
CA LYS A 504 16.73 -27.11 -9.64
C LYS A 504 17.28 -27.67 -10.95
N VAL A 505 18.00 -26.87 -11.73
CA VAL A 505 18.68 -27.33 -12.95
C VAL A 505 19.69 -28.42 -12.59
N THR A 506 20.55 -28.19 -11.59
CA THR A 506 21.55 -29.18 -11.14
C THR A 506 20.92 -30.48 -10.65
N LYS A 507 19.74 -30.43 -10.02
CA LYS A 507 18.99 -31.62 -9.57
C LYS A 507 18.33 -32.42 -10.68
N ILE A 508 18.12 -31.84 -11.86
CA ILE A 508 17.53 -32.51 -13.02
C ILE A 508 18.62 -33.08 -13.93
N SER A 509 19.81 -32.50 -13.90
CA SER A 509 21.01 -33.00 -14.60
C SER A 509 21.74 -34.13 -13.86
N LYS A 510 21.32 -34.46 -12.64
CA LYS A 510 21.72 -35.64 -11.87
C LYS A 510 20.58 -36.64 -11.89
#